data_AF-A0A7C8ZFG6-F1
#
_entry.id   AF-A0A7C8ZFG6-F1
#
_cell.length_a   1.000
_cell.length_b   1.000
_cell.length_c   1.000
_cell.angle_alpha   90.00
_cell.angle_beta   90.00
_cell.angle_gamma   90.00
#
_symmetry.space_group_name_H-M   'P 1'
#
loop_
_entity.id
_entity.type
_entity.pdbx_description
1 polymer ?
#
loop_
_entity_poly.entity_id
_entity_poly.type
_entity_poly.pdbx_seq_one_letter_code
_entity_poly.pdbx_strand_id
1 'polypeptide(L)'
;VLKGRCSRLDYQASPHTHAASAFSRLVASLLPGAHSVYYRDEIGNISTSHLRSDSRKIEIEIEPRFPLFGGWRTFFTIGYGLPLEDYLFEDEGERFLNFSFGSSINELVIDELIVKVVLPEGSSGMYVSIPFPVEQQQETKISHLDMSGRPVVVLRKTNVVPEHNQHFQVYYEFSSFSMLREPLMLILG
;
A
#
# COMPACT_ATOMS: atom_id res chain seq x y z
N VAL A 1 -18.95 11.88 -17.25
CA VAL A 1 -19.57 10.56 -17.46
C VAL A 1 -19.68 10.31 -18.95
N LEU A 2 -19.28 9.13 -19.44
CA LEU A 2 -19.38 8.77 -20.87
C LEU A 2 -20.84 8.86 -21.35
N LYS A 3 -21.07 9.55 -22.47
CA LYS A 3 -22.38 9.63 -23.12
C LYS A 3 -22.32 8.83 -24.42
N GLY A 4 -23.23 7.86 -24.59
CA GLY A 4 -23.28 7.01 -25.80
C GLY A 4 -22.57 5.66 -25.65
N ARG A 5 -22.15 5.08 -26.78
CA ARG A 5 -21.50 3.76 -26.83
C ARG A 5 -19.98 3.88 -26.87
N CYS A 6 -19.30 2.92 -26.28
CA CYS A 6 -17.85 2.78 -26.42
C CYS A 6 -17.54 1.87 -27.61
N SER A 7 -16.78 2.38 -28.59
CA SER A 7 -16.34 1.64 -29.78
C SER A 7 -14.83 1.43 -29.72
N ARG A 8 -14.39 0.17 -29.74
CA ARG A 8 -12.97 -0.18 -29.73
C ARG A 8 -12.26 0.28 -31.01
N LEU A 9 -12.94 0.21 -32.16
CA LEU A 9 -12.40 0.63 -33.44
C LEU A 9 -12.07 2.12 -33.40
N ASP A 10 -13.01 2.94 -32.95
CA ASP A 10 -12.83 4.40 -32.88
C ASP A 10 -11.76 4.79 -31.86
N TYR A 11 -11.71 4.08 -30.71
CA TYR A 11 -10.67 4.24 -29.71
C TYR A 11 -9.27 3.97 -30.28
N GLN A 12 -9.10 2.89 -31.06
CA GLN A 12 -7.81 2.53 -31.63
C GLN A 12 -7.45 3.39 -32.85
N ALA A 13 -8.44 3.78 -33.67
CA ALA A 13 -8.23 4.57 -34.88
C ALA A 13 -7.87 6.03 -34.57
N SER A 14 -8.45 6.62 -33.51
CA SER A 14 -8.16 8.01 -33.12
C SER A 14 -8.30 8.21 -31.61
N PRO A 15 -7.33 7.71 -30.80
CA PRO A 15 -7.36 7.82 -29.35
C PRO A 15 -7.45 9.27 -28.85
N HIS A 16 -6.72 10.17 -29.51
CA HIS A 16 -6.68 11.59 -29.17
C HIS A 16 -8.02 12.30 -29.35
N THR A 17 -8.90 11.80 -30.23
CA THR A 17 -10.20 12.43 -30.51
C THR A 17 -11.32 11.77 -29.72
N HIS A 18 -11.30 10.43 -29.62
CA HIS A 18 -12.39 9.67 -29.01
C HIS A 18 -12.15 9.30 -27.54
N ALA A 19 -10.94 9.49 -27.02
CA ALA A 19 -10.56 9.06 -25.68
C ALA A 19 -9.56 9.98 -24.97
N ALA A 20 -9.48 11.27 -25.36
CA ALA A 20 -8.61 12.24 -24.71
C ALA A 20 -8.79 12.33 -23.19
N SER A 21 -10.02 12.14 -22.71
CA SER A 21 -10.38 12.20 -21.29
C SER A 21 -10.41 10.83 -20.60
N ALA A 22 -9.91 9.77 -21.25
CA ALA A 22 -9.87 8.44 -20.67
C ALA A 22 -8.52 8.19 -20.02
N PHE A 23 -8.52 7.58 -18.83
CA PHE A 23 -7.28 7.13 -18.20
C PHE A 23 -6.94 5.74 -18.71
N SER A 24 -5.87 5.64 -19.50
CA SER A 24 -5.31 4.36 -19.96
C SER A 24 -4.11 3.92 -19.13
N ARG A 25 -3.43 4.85 -18.47
CA ARG A 25 -2.19 4.63 -17.73
C ARG A 25 -2.22 5.38 -16.42
N LEU A 26 -1.72 4.73 -15.38
CA LEU A 26 -1.51 5.29 -14.05
C LEU A 26 -0.03 5.12 -13.70
N VAL A 27 0.55 6.12 -13.04
CA VAL A 27 1.95 6.07 -12.62
C VAL A 27 2.00 6.10 -11.10
N ALA A 28 2.67 5.11 -10.51
CA ALA A 28 3.00 5.10 -9.10
C ALA A 28 4.51 5.24 -8.89
N SER A 29 4.89 6.11 -7.98
CA SER A 29 6.26 6.27 -7.50
C SER A 29 6.42 5.45 -6.23
N LEU A 30 7.19 4.36 -6.33
CA LEU A 30 7.57 3.52 -5.20
C LEU A 30 8.81 4.07 -4.52
N LEU A 31 8.97 3.69 -3.26
CA LEU A 31 10.14 4.02 -2.46
C LEU A 31 11.40 3.31 -3.00
N PRO A 32 12.60 3.91 -2.83
CA PRO A 32 13.85 3.25 -3.18
C PRO A 32 14.01 1.94 -2.41
N GLY A 33 14.62 0.94 -3.05
CA GLY A 33 14.77 -0.41 -2.48
C GLY A 33 13.55 -1.32 -2.66
N ALA A 34 12.45 -0.84 -3.26
CA ALA A 34 11.28 -1.67 -3.54
C ALA A 34 11.64 -2.88 -4.42
N HIS A 35 11.27 -4.07 -3.97
CA HIS A 35 11.48 -5.33 -4.68
C HIS A 35 10.21 -6.18 -4.68
N SER A 36 10.20 -7.28 -5.45
CA SER A 36 9.07 -8.23 -5.52
C SER A 36 7.72 -7.56 -5.79
N VAL A 37 7.72 -6.58 -6.70
CA VAL A 37 6.52 -5.81 -7.06
C VAL A 37 5.52 -6.70 -7.80
N TYR A 38 4.26 -6.67 -7.40
CA TYR A 38 3.17 -7.37 -8.08
C TYR A 38 1.98 -6.45 -8.31
N TYR A 39 1.27 -6.70 -9.41
CA TYR A 39 0.08 -5.97 -9.82
C TYR A 39 -1.01 -6.97 -10.25
N ARG A 40 -2.12 -6.96 -9.52
CA ARG A 40 -3.22 -7.92 -9.72
C ARG A 40 -4.57 -7.25 -9.53
N ASP A 41 -5.61 -7.85 -10.09
CA ASP A 41 -7.00 -7.53 -9.78
C ASP A 41 -7.71 -8.74 -9.15
N GLU A 42 -9.03 -8.63 -8.98
CA GLU A 42 -9.87 -9.69 -8.40
C GLU A 42 -9.83 -10.99 -9.19
N ILE A 43 -9.58 -10.92 -10.51
CA ILE A 43 -9.58 -12.08 -11.41
C ILE A 43 -8.16 -12.61 -11.70
N GLY A 44 -7.12 -11.98 -11.13
CA GLY A 44 -5.76 -12.50 -11.14
C GLY A 44 -4.71 -11.48 -11.58
N ASN A 45 -3.61 -11.98 -12.15
CA ASN A 45 -2.49 -11.13 -12.55
C ASN A 45 -2.88 -10.22 -13.72
N ILE A 46 -2.35 -8.99 -13.70
CA ILE A 46 -2.40 -8.10 -14.86
C ILE A 46 -0.96 -7.89 -15.35
N SER A 47 -0.67 -8.41 -16.53
CA SER A 47 0.70 -8.35 -17.08
C SER A 47 1.06 -7.00 -17.71
N THR A 48 0.08 -6.12 -17.92
CA THR A 48 0.26 -4.79 -18.52
C THR A 48 0.76 -3.79 -17.47
N SER A 49 2.01 -3.99 -17.04
CA SER A 49 2.73 -3.06 -16.16
C SER A 49 4.19 -2.94 -16.59
N HIS A 50 4.77 -1.75 -16.41
CA HIS A 50 6.15 -1.47 -16.75
C HIS A 50 6.85 -0.86 -15.54
N LEU A 51 7.83 -1.59 -15.00
CA LEU A 51 8.66 -1.09 -13.91
C LEU A 51 9.89 -0.40 -14.48
N ARG A 52 10.13 0.84 -14.06
CA ARG A 52 11.32 1.63 -14.38
C ARG A 52 12.05 1.90 -13.08
N SER A 53 13.24 1.32 -12.94
CA SER A 53 14.11 1.56 -11.79
C SER A 53 15.15 2.59 -12.16
N ASP A 54 15.17 3.70 -11.43
CA ASP A 54 16.23 4.70 -11.45
C ASP A 54 16.97 4.68 -10.10
N SER A 55 18.18 5.20 -10.08
CA SER A 55 19.06 5.32 -8.90
C SER A 55 18.40 5.95 -7.67
N ARG A 56 17.37 6.77 -7.86
CA ARG A 56 16.68 7.51 -6.78
C ARG A 56 15.22 7.12 -6.57
N LYS A 57 14.59 6.48 -7.56
CA LYS A 57 13.15 6.20 -7.53
C LYS A 57 12.83 4.98 -8.38
N ILE A 58 11.81 4.25 -7.96
CA ILE A 58 11.25 3.15 -8.74
C ILE A 58 9.85 3.58 -9.17
N GLU A 59 9.63 3.69 -10.46
CA GLU A 59 8.32 4.04 -11.02
C GLU A 59 7.68 2.80 -11.62
N ILE A 60 6.40 2.59 -11.34
CA ILE A 60 5.60 1.58 -12.01
C ILE A 60 4.51 2.28 -12.82
N GLU A 61 4.56 2.06 -14.13
CA GLU A 61 3.51 2.45 -15.06
C GLU A 61 2.53 1.28 -15.18
N ILE A 62 1.26 1.54 -14.86
CA ILE A 62 0.22 0.54 -14.74
C ILE A 62 -0.85 0.82 -15.78
N GLU A 63 -1.17 -0.19 -16.58
CA GLU A 63 -2.26 -0.14 -17.54
C GLU A 63 -3.39 -1.07 -17.08
N PRO A 64 -4.56 -0.52 -16.70
CA PRO A 64 -5.74 -1.31 -16.37
C PRO A 64 -6.22 -2.14 -17.58
N ARG A 65 -7.01 -3.21 -17.34
CA ARG A 65 -7.52 -4.10 -18.41
C ARG A 65 -8.36 -3.39 -19.47
N PHE A 66 -8.92 -2.23 -19.12
CA PHE A 66 -9.72 -1.40 -20.00
C PHE A 66 -9.48 0.08 -19.65
N PRO A 67 -9.56 0.99 -20.65
CA PRO A 67 -9.44 2.42 -20.39
C PRO A 67 -10.60 2.91 -19.52
N LEU A 68 -10.30 3.75 -18.54
CA LEU A 68 -11.30 4.30 -17.63
C LEU A 68 -11.90 5.56 -18.24
N PHE A 69 -13.14 5.44 -18.72
CA PHE A 69 -13.97 6.58 -19.07
C PHE A 69 -14.71 7.12 -17.84
N GLY A 70 -15.19 8.35 -17.92
CA GLY A 70 -15.88 8.98 -16.78
C GLY A 70 -17.06 8.14 -16.27
N GLY A 71 -17.03 7.80 -14.98
CA GLY A 71 -18.02 6.96 -14.30
C GLY A 71 -17.64 5.48 -14.21
N TRP A 72 -16.60 5.04 -14.90
CA TRP A 72 -16.10 3.68 -14.81
C TRP A 72 -15.25 3.51 -13.55
N ARG A 73 -15.22 2.30 -13.01
CA ARG A 73 -14.48 1.94 -11.79
C ARG A 73 -13.64 0.70 -12.07
N THR A 74 -12.49 0.65 -11.42
CA THR A 74 -11.61 -0.51 -11.43
C THR A 74 -11.11 -0.78 -10.02
N PHE A 75 -10.88 -2.05 -9.73
CA PHE A 75 -10.33 -2.52 -8.46
C PHE A 75 -9.06 -3.28 -8.76
N PHE A 76 -7.97 -2.89 -8.11
CA PHE A 76 -6.69 -3.54 -8.28
C PHE A 76 -5.89 -3.46 -6.98
N THR A 77 -4.87 -4.30 -6.88
CA THR A 77 -3.93 -4.34 -5.78
C THR A 77 -2.53 -4.24 -6.35
N ILE A 78 -1.74 -3.33 -5.78
CA ILE A 78 -0.30 -3.24 -5.97
C ILE A 78 0.34 -3.63 -4.64
N GLY A 79 1.39 -4.44 -4.69
CA GLY A 79 2.20 -4.70 -3.51
C GLY A 79 3.67 -4.84 -3.88
N TYR A 80 4.53 -4.59 -2.90
CA TYR A 80 5.98 -4.62 -3.03
C TYR A 80 6.59 -4.88 -1.65
N GLY A 81 7.82 -5.38 -1.63
CA GLY A 81 8.65 -5.53 -0.43
C GLY A 81 9.66 -4.39 -0.32
N LEU A 82 10.05 -4.06 0.91
CA LEU A 82 11.09 -3.08 1.22
C LEU A 82 12.06 -3.67 2.25
N PRO A 83 13.36 -3.33 2.19
CA PRO A 83 14.31 -3.65 3.25
C PRO A 83 13.88 -3.01 4.57
N LEU A 84 13.78 -3.81 5.64
CA LEU A 84 13.28 -3.33 6.92
C LEU A 84 14.22 -2.31 7.60
N GLU A 85 15.52 -2.41 7.33
CA GLU A 85 16.58 -1.58 7.91
C GLU A 85 16.41 -0.07 7.62
N ASP A 86 15.74 0.28 6.52
CA ASP A 86 15.54 1.68 6.12
C ASP A 86 14.33 2.33 6.81
N TYR A 87 13.41 1.53 7.38
CA TYR A 87 12.11 2.01 7.88
C TYR A 87 11.83 1.66 9.34
N LEU A 88 12.55 0.68 9.89
CA LEU A 88 12.44 0.27 11.29
C LEU A 88 13.65 0.78 12.07
N PHE A 89 13.37 1.53 13.12
CA PHE A 89 14.38 2.12 13.99
C PHE A 89 14.17 1.63 15.43
N GLU A 90 15.23 1.65 16.21
CA GLU A 90 15.22 1.29 17.64
C GLU A 90 15.81 2.45 18.43
N ASP A 91 15.09 2.89 19.46
CA ASP A 91 15.49 3.99 20.34
C ASP A 91 15.15 3.62 21.79
N GLU A 92 16.15 3.67 22.68
CA GLU A 92 16.03 3.38 24.11
C GLU A 92 15.30 2.05 24.48
N GLY A 93 15.27 1.07 23.58
CA GLY A 93 14.60 -0.23 23.77
C GLY A 93 13.16 -0.29 23.23
N GLU A 94 12.62 0.84 22.75
CA GLU A 94 11.40 0.90 21.95
C GLU A 94 11.76 0.81 20.46
N ARG A 95 10.89 0.18 19.67
CA ARG A 95 11.01 0.15 18.21
C ARG A 95 9.97 1.05 17.58
N PHE A 96 10.33 1.73 16.51
CA PHE A 96 9.38 2.52 15.76
C PHE A 96 9.52 2.32 14.26
N LEU A 97 8.36 2.14 13.62
CA LEU A 97 8.23 2.14 12.16
C LEU A 97 8.00 3.58 11.71
N ASN A 98 8.80 4.07 10.77
CA ASN A 98 8.58 5.36 10.13
C ASN A 98 8.20 5.15 8.66
N PHE A 99 6.98 5.55 8.28
CA PHE A 99 6.46 5.33 6.92
C PHE A 99 5.58 6.48 6.44
N SER A 100 5.35 6.59 5.13
CA SER A 100 4.48 7.62 4.55
C SER A 100 3.01 7.22 4.64
N PHE A 101 2.13 8.12 5.10
CA PHE A 101 0.70 7.82 5.26
C PHE A 101 -0.06 7.72 3.92
N GLY A 102 0.46 8.31 2.84
CA GLY A 102 -0.25 8.43 1.57
C GLY A 102 -0.12 7.24 0.60
N SER A 103 -0.79 7.39 -0.55
CA SER A 103 -0.69 6.43 -1.67
C SER A 103 0.58 6.67 -2.49
N SER A 104 1.15 5.58 -3.03
CA SER A 104 2.27 5.65 -3.98
C SER A 104 1.87 6.14 -5.37
N ILE A 105 0.57 6.24 -5.68
CA ILE A 105 0.08 6.77 -6.97
C ILE A 105 0.05 8.30 -6.92
N ASN A 106 0.63 8.94 -7.93
CA ASN A 106 0.72 10.38 -8.00
C ASN A 106 -0.65 11.05 -8.22
N GLU A 107 -0.84 12.24 -7.64
CA GLU A 107 -1.99 13.13 -7.88
C GLU A 107 -3.37 12.51 -7.58
N LEU A 108 -3.46 11.61 -6.61
CA LEU A 108 -4.73 11.05 -6.16
C LEU A 108 -5.42 11.92 -5.11
N VAL A 109 -6.74 12.03 -5.26
CA VAL A 109 -7.67 12.41 -4.20
C VAL A 109 -8.36 11.15 -3.72
N ILE A 110 -8.33 10.89 -2.42
CA ILE A 110 -8.82 9.66 -1.82
C ILE A 110 -9.97 10.00 -0.86
N ASP A 111 -11.15 9.45 -1.12
CA ASP A 111 -12.33 9.67 -0.30
C ASP A 111 -12.15 9.05 1.11
N GLU A 112 -11.64 7.83 1.18
CA GLU A 112 -11.36 7.10 2.41
C GLU A 112 -10.04 6.33 2.31
N LEU A 113 -9.12 6.61 3.23
CA LEU A 113 -7.84 5.92 3.36
C LEU A 113 -7.79 5.18 4.70
N ILE A 114 -7.50 3.88 4.61
CA ILE A 114 -7.32 3.00 5.77
C ILE A 114 -5.90 2.44 5.71
N VAL A 115 -5.07 2.84 6.67
CA VAL A 115 -3.71 2.33 6.85
C VAL A 115 -3.74 1.30 7.97
N LYS A 116 -3.34 0.06 7.67
CA LYS A 116 -3.24 -1.03 8.66
C LYS A 116 -1.78 -1.41 8.85
N VAL A 117 -1.24 -1.16 10.04
CA VAL A 117 0.11 -1.57 10.42
C VAL A 117 0.01 -2.83 11.26
N VAL A 118 0.49 -3.94 10.70
CA VAL A 118 0.50 -5.25 11.38
C VAL A 118 1.86 -5.41 12.07
N LEU A 119 1.84 -5.55 13.39
CA LEU A 119 3.05 -5.67 14.19
C LEU A 119 3.35 -7.15 14.53
N PRO A 120 4.60 -7.48 14.90
CA PRO A 120 4.95 -8.84 15.32
C PRO A 120 4.15 -9.34 16.53
N GLU A 121 3.98 -10.66 16.64
CA GLU A 121 3.34 -11.27 17.81
C GLU A 121 4.12 -10.97 19.10
N GLY A 122 3.42 -10.59 20.17
CA GLY A 122 4.03 -10.20 21.43
C GLY A 122 4.52 -8.74 21.49
N SER A 123 4.10 -7.89 20.55
CA SER A 123 4.30 -6.44 20.64
C SER A 123 3.36 -5.82 21.69
N SER A 124 3.89 -4.93 22.53
CA SER A 124 3.13 -4.19 23.57
C SER A 124 3.33 -2.68 23.45
N GLY A 125 2.57 -1.89 24.22
CA GLY A 125 2.81 -0.45 24.37
C GLY A 125 2.64 0.38 23.09
N MET A 126 1.72 0.01 22.19
CA MET A 126 1.62 0.63 20.87
C MET A 126 1.07 2.07 20.93
N TYR A 127 1.77 3.01 20.32
CA TYR A 127 1.26 4.37 20.10
C TYR A 127 1.66 4.92 18.72
N VAL A 128 0.90 5.88 18.23
CA VAL A 128 1.05 6.43 16.88
C VAL A 128 1.30 7.93 16.95
N SER A 129 2.40 8.37 16.35
CA SER A 129 2.72 9.77 16.14
C SER A 129 2.41 10.14 14.69
N ILE A 130 1.47 11.06 14.49
CA ILE A 130 1.04 11.51 13.17
C ILE A 130 0.66 13.00 13.24
N PRO A 131 1.07 13.83 12.27
CA PRO A 131 0.96 15.29 12.37
C PRO A 131 -0.46 15.84 12.16
N PHE A 132 -1.46 15.00 11.94
CA PHE A 132 -2.84 15.40 11.64
C PHE A 132 -3.86 14.45 12.28
N PRO A 133 -5.11 14.89 12.49
CA PRO A 133 -6.13 14.06 13.10
C PRO A 133 -6.50 12.87 12.19
N VAL A 134 -6.48 11.68 12.79
CA VAL A 134 -6.92 10.41 12.22
C VAL A 134 -7.69 9.63 13.27
N GLU A 135 -8.63 8.81 12.83
CA GLU A 135 -9.30 7.86 13.72
C GLU A 135 -8.42 6.64 13.89
N GLN A 136 -8.18 6.24 15.14
CA GLN A 136 -7.32 5.12 15.49
C GLN A 136 -8.17 3.99 16.05
N GLN A 137 -7.89 2.77 15.59
CA GLN A 137 -8.51 1.55 16.08
C GLN A 137 -7.45 0.46 16.24
N GLN A 138 -7.67 -0.47 17.16
CA GLN A 138 -6.81 -1.62 17.35
C GLN A 138 -7.57 -2.88 16.96
N GLU A 139 -6.94 -3.71 16.14
CA GLU A 139 -7.46 -5.00 15.69
C GLU A 139 -6.43 -6.10 16.02
N THR A 140 -6.84 -7.35 15.94
CA THR A 140 -5.94 -8.50 16.00
C THR A 140 -6.10 -9.32 14.75
N LYS A 141 -4.98 -9.63 14.07
CA LYS A 141 -4.97 -10.44 12.86
C LYS A 141 -4.24 -11.75 13.14
N ILE A 142 -4.87 -12.86 12.78
CA ILE A 142 -4.25 -14.18 12.83
C ILE A 142 -3.68 -14.49 11.45
N SER A 143 -2.41 -14.84 11.41
CA SER A 143 -1.68 -15.28 10.21
C SER A 143 -1.08 -16.67 10.40
N HIS A 144 -0.23 -17.08 9.47
CA HIS A 144 0.48 -18.35 9.54
C HIS A 144 1.46 -18.36 10.71
N LEU A 145 1.51 -19.48 11.44
CA LEU A 145 2.39 -19.68 12.59
C LEU A 145 2.14 -18.74 13.78
N ASP A 146 0.95 -18.12 13.86
CA ASP A 146 0.57 -17.26 14.98
C ASP A 146 -0.18 -18.08 16.05
N MET A 147 0.16 -17.88 17.34
CA MET A 147 -0.51 -18.55 18.47
C MET A 147 -1.60 -17.69 19.08
N SER A 148 -1.26 -16.43 19.39
CA SER A 148 -2.18 -15.45 20.01
C SER A 148 -2.66 -14.36 19.03
N GLY A 149 -2.05 -14.31 17.84
CA GLY A 149 -2.35 -13.32 16.82
C GLY A 149 -1.46 -12.07 16.90
N ARG A 150 -1.40 -11.35 15.78
CA ARG A 150 -0.62 -10.14 15.60
C ARG A 150 -1.46 -8.90 15.88
N PRO A 151 -1.00 -7.97 16.73
CA PRO A 151 -1.70 -6.72 16.95
C PRO A 151 -1.60 -5.85 15.70
N VAL A 152 -2.71 -5.19 15.36
CA VAL A 152 -2.83 -4.33 14.18
C VAL A 152 -3.31 -2.95 14.59
N VAL A 153 -2.55 -1.94 14.21
CA VAL A 153 -2.93 -0.54 14.37
C VAL A 153 -3.62 -0.09 13.09
N VAL A 154 -4.87 0.36 13.20
CA VAL A 154 -5.68 0.81 12.08
C VAL A 154 -5.88 2.32 12.17
N LEU A 155 -5.45 3.03 11.14
CA LEU A 155 -5.59 4.47 11.00
C LEU A 155 -6.56 4.75 9.86
N ARG A 156 -7.67 5.43 10.16
CA ARG A 156 -8.69 5.82 9.18
C ARG A 156 -8.73 7.33 9.02
N LYS A 157 -8.74 7.78 7.77
CA LYS A 157 -8.90 9.19 7.41
C LYS A 157 -9.75 9.35 6.15
N THR A 158 -10.64 10.32 6.16
CA THR A 158 -11.44 10.72 5.00
C THR A 158 -10.84 11.96 4.32
N ASN A 159 -11.14 12.13 3.03
CA ASN A 159 -10.71 13.27 2.22
C ASN A 159 -9.19 13.49 2.26
N VAL A 160 -8.42 12.49 1.86
CA VAL A 160 -6.96 12.56 1.83
C VAL A 160 -6.52 13.19 0.50
N VAL A 161 -5.71 14.23 0.63
CA VAL A 161 -5.05 14.96 -0.47
C VAL A 161 -3.54 14.71 -0.44
N PRO A 162 -2.80 14.97 -1.53
CA PRO A 162 -1.36 14.72 -1.61
C PRO A 162 -0.53 15.36 -0.48
N GLU A 163 -0.97 16.49 0.09
CA GLU A 163 -0.32 17.18 1.20
C GLU A 163 -0.33 16.39 2.53
N HIS A 164 -1.21 15.38 2.63
CA HIS A 164 -1.23 14.44 3.76
C HIS A 164 -0.25 13.28 3.59
N ASN A 165 0.52 13.23 2.50
CA ASN A 165 1.59 12.25 2.31
C ASN A 165 2.82 12.61 3.15
N GLN A 166 2.61 12.70 4.46
CA GLN A 166 3.63 12.96 5.47
C GLN A 166 3.99 11.66 6.16
N HIS A 167 5.16 11.67 6.80
CA HIS A 167 5.62 10.56 7.61
C HIS A 167 4.77 10.41 8.87
N PHE A 168 4.42 9.18 9.20
CA PHE A 168 3.83 8.79 10.46
C PHE A 168 4.71 7.73 11.11
N GLN A 169 4.68 7.69 12.44
CA GLN A 169 5.49 6.77 13.23
C GLN A 169 4.59 5.89 14.09
N VAL A 170 4.89 4.60 14.14
CA VAL A 170 4.23 3.64 15.03
C VAL A 170 5.28 3.06 15.96
N TYR A 171 5.14 3.36 17.24
CA TYR A 171 6.02 2.89 18.30
C TYR A 171 5.44 1.65 18.94
N TYR A 172 6.31 0.73 19.32
CA TYR A 172 5.95 -0.49 20.01
C TYR A 172 7.15 -1.09 20.75
N GLU A 173 6.86 -1.78 21.84
CA GLU A 173 7.85 -2.58 22.56
C GLU A 173 7.84 -4.00 22.00
N PHE A 174 9.02 -4.57 21.78
CA PHE A 174 9.15 -5.94 21.30
C PHE A 174 10.38 -6.62 21.87
N SER A 175 10.16 -7.72 22.59
CA SER A 175 11.25 -8.56 23.08
C SER A 175 11.79 -9.46 21.97
N SER A 176 13.09 -9.38 21.69
CA SER A 176 13.76 -10.25 20.71
C SER A 176 13.62 -11.74 21.03
N PHE A 177 13.44 -12.12 22.30
CA PHE A 177 13.19 -13.51 22.69
C PHE A 177 11.84 -14.03 22.14
N SER A 178 10.86 -13.15 21.91
CA SER A 178 9.58 -13.53 21.32
C SER A 178 9.72 -14.08 19.90
N MET A 179 10.78 -13.72 19.15
CA MET A 179 11.04 -14.28 17.81
C MET A 179 11.31 -15.79 17.82
N LEU A 180 11.83 -16.33 18.93
CA LEU A 180 12.13 -17.76 19.04
C LEU A 180 10.88 -18.62 19.19
N ARG A 181 9.71 -18.03 19.44
CA ARG A 181 8.44 -18.76 19.59
C ARG A 181 8.05 -19.49 18.31
N GLU A 182 8.15 -18.84 17.15
CA GLU A 182 7.76 -19.43 15.87
C GLU A 182 8.63 -20.66 15.52
N PRO A 183 9.99 -20.61 15.57
CA PRO A 183 10.82 -21.80 15.36
C PRO A 183 10.58 -22.92 16.39
N LEU A 184 10.40 -22.58 17.67
CA LEU A 184 10.13 -23.58 18.71
C LEU A 184 8.80 -24.29 18.50
N MET A 185 7.79 -23.60 17.98
CA MET A 185 6.50 -24.19 17.62
C MET A 185 6.67 -25.28 16.55
N LEU A 186 7.51 -25.06 15.54
CA LEU A 186 7.77 -26.05 14.49
C LEU A 186 8.57 -27.26 14.98
N ILE A 187 9.36 -27.12 16.05
CA ILE A 187 10.14 -28.21 16.63
C ILE A 187 9.27 -29.06 17.59
N LEU A 188 8.37 -28.41 18.34
CA LEU A 188 7.59 -29.04 19.40
C LEU A 188 6.20 -29.52 18.99
N GLY A 189 5.64 -28.94 17.91
CA GLY A 189 4.32 -29.31 17.35
C GLY A 189 4.41 -30.42 16.33
#